data_AF-A0A946NIG1-F1
#
_entry.id   AF-A0A946NIG1-F1
#
_cell.length_a   1.000
_cell.length_b   1.000
_cell.length_c   1.000
_cell.angle_alpha   90.00
_cell.angle_beta   90.00
_cell.angle_gamma   90.00
#
_symmetry.space_group_name_H-M   'P 1'
#
loop_
_entity.id
_entity.type
_entity.pdbx_description
1 polymer ?
#
loop_
_entity_poly.entity_id
_entity_poly.type
_entity_poly.pdbx_seq_one_letter_code
_entity_poly.pdbx_strand_id
1 'polypeptide(L)'
;MIPYHRLDIGATYTPNKKKNKKFKSSWNFSIYNVYNRKNPYFIYLGLEDNIENENGSIQDGNLTPKAYQVSIFPILPSITWNFKF
;
A
#
# COMPACT_ATOMS: atom_id res chain seq x y z
N MET A 1 -11.13 -3.80 -16.35
CA MET A 1 -10.22 -3.50 -15.22
C MET A 1 -9.11 -4.52 -15.20
N ILE A 2 -7.87 -4.10 -14.96
CA ILE A 2 -6.75 -5.03 -14.76
C ILE A 2 -7.04 -5.80 -13.44
N PRO A 3 -6.95 -7.15 -13.40
CA PRO A 3 -7.19 -7.92 -12.20
C PRO A 3 -6.40 -7.41 -10.99
N TYR A 4 -6.99 -7.44 -9.80
CA TYR A 4 -6.28 -7.11 -8.56
C TYR A 4 -5.30 -8.24 -8.22
N HIS A 5 -4.02 -7.91 -8.05
CA HIS A 5 -3.01 -8.87 -7.66
C HIS A 5 -2.07 -8.24 -6.62
N ARG A 6 -1.89 -8.95 -5.50
CA ARG A 6 -1.02 -8.57 -4.40
C ARG A 6 -0.38 -9.85 -3.85
N LEU A 7 0.95 -9.83 -3.73
CA LEU A 7 1.71 -10.87 -3.06
C LEU A 7 2.33 -10.28 -1.80
N ASP A 8 2.15 -10.97 -0.69
CA ASP A 8 2.81 -10.70 0.58
C ASP A 8 3.69 -11.90 0.95
N ILE A 9 4.90 -11.64 1.43
CA ILE A 9 5.82 -12.69 1.86
C ILE A 9 6.25 -12.44 3.30
N GLY A 10 6.48 -13.53 4.04
CA GLY A 10 6.93 -13.45 5.42
C GLY A 10 7.77 -14.66 5.81
N ALA A 11 8.77 -14.42 6.63
CA ALA A 11 9.65 -15.43 7.20
C ALA A 11 9.82 -15.20 8.70
N THR A 12 9.73 -16.28 9.48
CA THR A 12 10.02 -16.23 10.92
C THR A 12 11.31 -16.99 11.19
N TYR A 13 12.30 -16.29 11.75
CA TYR A 13 13.54 -16.86 12.22
C TYR A 13 13.52 -16.99 13.75
N THR A 14 13.44 -18.22 14.24
CA THR A 14 13.50 -18.52 15.67
C THR A 14 14.88 -19.10 16.01
N PRO A 15 15.83 -18.30 16.51
CA PRO A 15 17.13 -18.79 16.93
C PRO A 15 16.99 -19.79 18.09
N ASN A 16 17.69 -20.93 17.99
CA ASN A 16 17.78 -21.97 19.03
C ASN A 16 16.43 -22.49 19.55
N LYS A 17 15.75 -23.33 18.76
CA LYS A 17 14.46 -24.00 19.07
C LYS A 17 14.43 -24.91 20.32
N LYS A 18 15.49 -24.97 21.13
CA LYS A 18 15.54 -25.85 22.32
C LYS A 18 14.57 -25.34 23.40
N LYS A 19 13.66 -26.21 23.87
CA LYS A 19 12.56 -25.89 24.80
C LYS A 19 13.01 -25.31 26.16
N ASN A 20 14.22 -25.64 26.63
CA ASN A 20 14.68 -25.41 28.02
C ASN A 20 15.57 -24.16 28.25
N LYS A 21 15.51 -23.12 27.39
CA LYS A 21 16.23 -21.87 27.68
C LYS A 21 15.33 -20.85 28.39
N LYS A 22 15.96 -20.14 29.35
CA LYS A 22 15.42 -18.97 30.07
C LYS A 22 15.10 -17.77 29.16
N PHE A 23 15.67 -17.73 27.95
CA PHE A 23 15.39 -16.67 26.98
C PHE A 23 15.01 -17.29 25.64
N LYS A 24 13.85 -16.89 25.11
CA LYS A 24 13.36 -17.25 23.78
C LYS A 24 13.27 -15.97 22.97
N SER A 25 13.88 -15.95 21.79
CA SER A 25 13.75 -14.85 20.84
C SER A 25 13.24 -15.38 19.49
N SER A 26 12.49 -14.54 18.78
CA SER A 26 12.00 -14.83 17.44
C SER A 26 11.99 -13.54 16.64
N TRP A 27 12.46 -13.62 15.41
CA TRP A 27 12.47 -12.54 14.45
C TRP A 27 11.42 -12.84 13.39
N ASN A 28 10.53 -11.90 13.12
CA ASN A 28 9.58 -11.97 12.03
C ASN A 28 9.96 -10.91 11.01
N PHE A 29 10.13 -11.32 9.77
CA PHE A 29 10.38 -10.47 8.63
C PHE A 29 9.19 -10.61 7.69
N SER A 30 8.60 -9.51 7.25
CA SER A 30 7.52 -9.53 6.28
C SER A 30 7.67 -8.39 5.28
N ILE A 31 7.19 -8.61 4.06
CA ILE A 31 7.12 -7.63 2.99
C ILE A 31 5.72 -7.73 2.41
N TYR A 32 4.95 -6.66 2.55
CA TYR A 32 3.63 -6.52 1.95
C TYR A 32 3.73 -5.88 0.57
N ASN A 33 2.86 -6.31 -0.35
CA ASN A 33 2.80 -5.82 -1.73
C ASN A 33 4.18 -5.87 -2.43
N VAL A 34 4.74 -7.08 -2.55
CA VAL A 34 6.05 -7.33 -3.18
C VAL A 34 6.12 -6.76 -4.61
N TYR A 35 5.00 -6.73 -5.33
CA TYR A 35 4.92 -6.16 -6.68
C TYR A 35 4.93 -4.62 -6.71
N ASN A 36 4.90 -3.96 -5.54
CA ASN A 36 4.76 -2.52 -5.38
C ASN A 36 3.63 -1.92 -6.24
N ARG A 37 2.55 -2.69 -6.43
CA ARG A 37 1.45 -2.31 -7.31
C ARG A 37 0.56 -1.31 -6.57
N LYS A 38 0.36 -0.13 -7.14
CA LYS A 38 -0.54 0.90 -6.60
C LYS A 38 -2.00 0.49 -6.84
N ASN A 39 -2.54 -0.31 -5.93
CA ASN A 39 -3.93 -0.76 -6.00
C ASN A 39 -4.87 0.35 -5.50
N PRO A 40 -6.00 0.60 -6.21
CA PRO A 40 -6.96 1.64 -5.84
C PRO A 40 -7.56 1.35 -4.46
N TYR A 41 -7.48 2.32 -3.55
CA TYR A 41 -8.22 2.29 -2.28
C TYR A 41 -9.58 2.97 -2.44
N PHE A 42 -9.60 4.15 -3.07
CA PHE A 42 -10.82 4.76 -3.60
C PHE A 42 -10.52 5.47 -4.92
N ILE A 43 -11.57 5.66 -5.71
CA ILE A 43 -11.58 6.42 -6.94
C ILE A 43 -12.56 7.56 -6.72
N TYR A 44 -12.16 8.79 -7.06
CA TYR A 44 -13.06 9.93 -7.07
C TYR A 44 -13.02 10.63 -8.43
N LEU A 45 -14.13 11.23 -8.80
CA LEU A 45 -14.24 12.02 -10.02
C LEU A 45 -13.99 13.48 -9.64
N GLY A 46 -12.95 14.08 -10.22
CA GLY A 46 -12.71 15.52 -10.15
C GLY A 46 -13.08 16.17 -11.47
N LEU A 47 -13.54 17.41 -11.39
CA LEU A 47 -13.69 18.28 -12.56
C LEU A 47 -12.39 19.09 -12.64
N GLU A 48 -11.66 18.94 -13.73
CA GLU A 48 -10.44 19.72 -13.99
C GLU A 48 -10.74 20.70 -15.13
N ASP A 49 -10.32 21.95 -14.94
CA ASP A 49 -10.45 23.00 -15.94
C ASP A 49 -9.45 22.74 -17.07
N ASN A 50 -9.93 22.66 -18.31
CA ASN A 50 -9.07 22.34 -19.46
C ASN A 50 -8.39 23.56 -20.08
N ILE A 51 -8.50 24.73 -19.46
CA ILE A 51 -8.00 25.98 -20.02
C ILE A 51 -7.02 26.61 -19.04
N GLU A 52 -5.79 26.77 -19.51
CA GLU A 52 -4.63 27.28 -18.76
C GLU A 52 -4.81 28.75 -18.31
N ASN A 53 -5.87 29.43 -18.74
CA ASN A 53 -6.19 30.80 -18.34
C ASN A 53 -7.71 31.01 -18.42
N GLU A 54 -8.28 31.61 -17.39
CA GLU A 54 -9.67 32.06 -17.24
C GLU A 54 -10.64 31.09 -16.56
N ASN A 55 -11.10 31.54 -15.38
CA ASN A 55 -12.17 31.03 -14.53
C ASN A 55 -13.26 30.26 -15.30
N GLY A 56 -13.12 28.94 -15.45
CA GLY A 56 -14.06 28.10 -16.19
C GLY A 56 -15.40 27.97 -15.48
N SER A 57 -16.48 28.36 -16.17
CA SER A 57 -17.85 28.11 -15.74
C SER A 57 -18.30 26.72 -16.20
N ILE A 58 -19.05 26.00 -15.34
CA ILE A 58 -19.66 24.69 -15.68
C ILE A 58 -20.55 24.80 -16.94
N GLN A 59 -21.05 26.01 -17.24
CA GLN A 59 -21.95 26.26 -18.37
C GLN A 59 -21.25 26.23 -19.74
N ASP A 60 -19.93 26.41 -19.79
CA ASP A 60 -19.20 26.53 -21.07
C ASP A 60 -18.69 25.19 -21.61
N GLY A 61 -18.98 24.07 -20.92
CA GLY A 61 -18.58 22.73 -21.36
C GLY A 61 -17.08 22.43 -21.25
N ASN A 62 -16.30 23.32 -20.63
CA ASN A 62 -14.84 23.21 -20.51
C ASN A 62 -14.36 22.34 -19.34
N LEU A 63 -15.28 21.75 -18.57
CA LEU A 63 -14.96 20.83 -17.48
C LEU A 63 -15.00 19.38 -17.96
N THR A 64 -13.85 18.71 -17.98
CA THR A 64 -13.79 17.27 -18.27
C THR A 64 -13.77 16.48 -16.96
N PRO A 65 -14.65 15.48 -16.79
CA PRO A 65 -14.57 14.58 -15.65
C PRO A 65 -13.32 13.71 -15.76
N LYS A 66 -12.41 13.83 -14.78
CA LYS A 66 -11.25 12.94 -14.62
C LYS A 66 -11.43 12.06 -13.40
N ALA A 67 -11.10 10.78 -13.56
CA ALA A 67 -11.07 9.83 -12.45
C ALA A 67 -9.68 9.82 -11.82
N TYR A 68 -9.61 10.20 -10.54
CA TYR A 68 -8.41 10.12 -9.73
C TYR A 68 -8.45 8.86 -8.88
N GLN A 69 -7.38 8.09 -8.95
CA GLN A 69 -7.18 6.90 -8.13
C GLN A 69 -6.20 7.19 -7.01
N VAL A 70 -6.63 6.96 -5.76
CA VAL A 70 -5.74 7.05 -4.60
C VAL A 70 -5.35 5.64 -4.15
N SER A 71 -4.06 5.43 -3.89
CA SER A 71 -3.50 4.15 -3.41
C SER A 71 -2.69 4.39 -2.14
N ILE A 72 -3.03 3.69 -1.05
CA ILE A 72 -2.45 3.97 0.28
C ILE A 72 -1.29 3.02 0.64
N PHE A 73 -1.23 1.83 0.03
CA PHE A 73 -0.25 0.79 0.40
C PHE A 73 0.76 0.49 -0.73
N PRO A 74 1.92 1.18 -0.77
CA PRO A 74 3.06 0.75 -1.57
C PRO A 74 3.71 -0.51 -0.97
N ILE A 75 4.88 -0.91 -1.49
CA ILE A 75 5.69 -1.94 -0.84
C ILE A 75 6.00 -1.54 0.61
N LEU A 76 5.70 -2.44 1.55
CA LEU A 76 5.84 -2.17 2.98
C LEU A 76 6.65 -3.28 3.66
N PRO A 77 7.96 -3.05 3.90
CA PRO A 77 8.77 -3.97 4.69
C PRO A 77 8.46 -3.83 6.18
N SER A 78 8.54 -4.94 6.91
CA SER A 78 8.37 -4.98 8.36
C SER A 78 9.33 -5.99 8.99
N ILE A 79 9.89 -5.60 10.13
CA ILE A 79 10.72 -6.43 10.98
C ILE A 79 10.18 -6.35 12.40
N THR A 80 10.00 -7.49 13.05
CA THR A 80 9.54 -7.57 14.43
C THR A 80 10.45 -8.51 15.20
N TRP A 81 10.97 -8.04 16.32
CA TRP A 81 11.72 -8.86 17.25
C TRP A 81 10.87 -9.15 18.48
N ASN A 82 10.56 -10.43 18.69
CA ASN A 82 9.81 -10.93 19.83
C ASN A 82 10.79 -11.60 20.80
N PHE A 83 10.69 -11.29 22.08
CA PHE A 83 11.46 -11.96 23.14
C PHE A 83 10.57 -12.32 24.31
N LYS A 84 10.87 -13.47 24.93
CA LYS A 84 10.21 -13.98 26.13
C LYS A 84 11.27 -14.44 27.13
N PHE A 85 11.16 -13.96 28.36
CA PHE A 85 11.98 -14.32 29.51
C PHE A 85 11.22 -15.30 30.45
#